data_AF-A0A349XZI4-F1
#
_entry.id   AF-A0A349XZI4-F1
#
_cell.length_a   1.000
_cell.length_b   1.000
_cell.length_c   1.000
_cell.angle_alpha   90.00
_cell.angle_beta   90.00
_cell.angle_gamma   90.00
#
_symmetry.space_group_name_H-M   'P 1'
#
loop_
_entity.id
_entity.type
_entity.pdbx_description
1 polymer ?
#
loop_
_entity_poly.entity_id
_entity_poly.type
_entity_poly.pdbx_seq_one_letter_code
_entity_poly.pdbx_strand_id
1 'polypeptide(L)'
;MSVTKTSKRWLLLAATLCGLGAGPFKAFSQSQDNLMPYVMLRSLQFVQDSVAKGDHSATEMQRFLLQTIDERLKSAPSAIFKDPRNVDAALIYAMSGGNPATLELLVARDVDGNFDSRVADILRKYLSGKGTLVAQSIAAMVPEYRGTRIGAYLALIGGNVTIPRDPLAALGFYDIAR
;
A
#
# COMPACT_ATOMS: atom_id res chain seq x y z
N MET A 1 -69.96 3.20 60.13
CA MET A 1 -69.05 2.04 60.20
C MET A 1 -67.69 2.44 59.64
N SER A 2 -66.63 2.26 60.44
CA SER A 2 -65.19 2.21 60.10
C SER A 2 -64.57 3.44 59.39
N VAL A 3 -63.84 4.35 60.06
CA VAL A 3 -62.47 4.27 60.65
C VAL A 3 -61.34 4.55 59.64
N THR A 4 -60.74 5.74 59.79
CA THR A 4 -59.30 6.12 59.59
C THR A 4 -58.75 6.14 58.15
N LYS A 5 -57.71 6.89 57.76
CA LYS A 5 -56.59 7.50 58.49
C LYS A 5 -55.94 8.58 57.59
N THR A 6 -55.39 9.59 58.23
CA THR A 6 -54.48 10.63 57.72
C THR A 6 -53.29 10.13 56.89
N SER A 7 -52.88 10.87 55.85
CA SER A 7 -51.47 10.89 55.41
C SER A 7 -51.03 12.23 54.81
N LYS A 8 -50.08 12.83 55.54
CA LYS A 8 -49.09 13.85 55.19
C LYS A 8 -48.27 13.46 53.94
N ARG A 9 -47.96 14.42 53.05
CA ARG A 9 -46.61 14.89 52.65
C ARG A 9 -46.54 15.40 51.20
N TRP A 10 -45.81 16.50 51.08
CA TRP A 10 -45.52 17.27 49.89
C TRP A 10 -44.77 16.46 48.82
N LEU A 11 -45.12 16.67 47.56
CA LEU A 11 -44.39 16.19 46.39
C LEU A 11 -43.78 17.39 45.66
N LEU A 12 -42.46 17.53 45.79
CA LEU A 12 -41.59 18.28 44.88
C LEU A 12 -40.42 17.36 44.52
N LEU A 13 -40.29 17.00 43.24
CA LEU A 13 -39.08 16.47 42.59
C LEU A 13 -39.27 16.71 41.09
N ALA A 14 -38.60 17.67 40.45
CA ALA A 14 -37.17 17.80 40.13
C ALA A 14 -36.84 17.29 38.71
N ALA A 15 -36.15 18.16 37.99
CA ALA A 15 -35.81 18.13 36.58
C ALA A 15 -35.13 16.84 36.09
N THR A 16 -35.56 16.37 34.91
CA THR A 16 -34.87 15.32 34.16
C THR A 16 -34.00 15.97 33.08
N LEU A 17 -32.69 15.77 33.19
CA LEU A 17 -31.67 16.15 32.21
C LEU A 17 -31.90 15.42 30.88
N CYS A 18 -32.00 16.17 29.78
CA CYS A 18 -31.80 15.63 28.43
C CYS A 18 -30.29 15.44 28.18
N GLY A 19 -29.91 14.20 27.88
CA GLY A 19 -28.52 13.77 27.72
C GLY A 19 -27.80 14.37 26.53
N LEU A 20 -26.58 14.84 26.78
CA LEU A 20 -25.53 15.03 25.79
C LEU A 20 -25.02 13.66 25.32
N GLY A 21 -25.60 13.14 24.25
CA GLY A 21 -25.04 12.03 23.48
C GLY A 21 -23.99 12.53 22.49
N ALA A 22 -22.86 13.04 22.97
CA ALA A 22 -21.69 13.30 22.10
C ALA A 22 -20.96 11.96 21.86
N GLY A 23 -21.35 11.24 20.81
CA GLY A 23 -20.61 10.06 20.34
C GLY A 23 -19.29 10.49 19.67
N PRO A 24 -18.11 10.04 20.13
CA PRO A 24 -16.84 10.43 19.52
C PRO A 24 -16.38 9.36 18.53
N PHE A 25 -16.94 9.29 17.32
CA PHE A 25 -16.46 8.31 16.33
C PHE A 25 -16.58 8.81 14.89
N LYS A 26 -15.60 9.62 14.44
CA LYS A 26 -15.22 9.74 13.00
C LYS A 26 -13.78 10.20 12.72
N ALA A 27 -13.02 10.68 13.72
CA ALA A 27 -11.67 11.20 13.46
C ALA A 27 -10.56 10.13 13.32
N PHE A 28 -10.78 8.90 13.80
CA PHE A 28 -9.74 7.85 13.83
C PHE A 28 -9.65 7.01 12.55
N SER A 29 -10.68 7.03 11.69
CA SER A 29 -10.67 6.26 10.43
C SER A 29 -9.87 6.97 9.34
N GLN A 30 -9.99 8.29 9.23
CA GLN A 30 -9.31 9.07 8.19
C GLN A 30 -7.78 9.06 8.36
N SER A 31 -7.28 9.05 9.59
CA SER A 31 -5.83 8.94 9.86
C SER A 31 -5.29 7.55 9.56
N GLN A 32 -6.06 6.48 9.80
CA GLN A 32 -5.66 5.13 9.41
C GLN A 32 -5.68 4.92 7.90
N ASP A 33 -6.66 5.48 7.19
CA ASP A 33 -6.75 5.41 5.73
C ASP A 33 -5.56 6.11 5.06
N ASN A 34 -5.11 7.24 5.61
CA ASN A 34 -3.91 7.94 5.14
C ASN A 34 -2.61 7.13 5.31
N LEU A 35 -2.63 6.11 6.19
CA LEU A 35 -1.51 5.19 6.42
C LEU A 35 -1.63 3.90 5.61
N MET A 36 -2.59 3.78 4.70
CA MET A 36 -2.66 2.63 3.80
C MET A 36 -1.55 2.71 2.75
N PRO A 37 -0.79 1.63 2.50
CA PRO A 37 0.30 1.59 1.52
C PRO A 37 -0.04 2.20 0.15
N TYR A 38 -1.25 1.93 -0.37
CA TYR A 38 -1.64 2.49 -1.67
C TYR A 38 -1.81 4.02 -1.69
N VAL A 39 -2.16 4.63 -0.55
CA VAL A 39 -2.25 6.09 -0.42
C VAL A 39 -0.86 6.69 -0.36
N MET A 40 0.03 6.10 0.44
CA MET A 40 1.41 6.56 0.58
C MET A 40 2.20 6.42 -0.73
N LEU A 41 1.98 5.33 -1.47
CA LEU A 41 2.58 5.13 -2.78
C LEU A 41 2.17 6.22 -3.78
N ARG A 42 0.90 6.65 -3.76
CA ARG A 42 0.44 7.76 -4.61
C ARG A 42 1.22 9.05 -4.32
N SER A 43 1.49 9.33 -3.04
CA SER A 43 2.33 10.46 -2.65
C SER A 43 3.76 10.32 -3.17
N LEU A 44 4.33 9.10 -3.12
CA LEU A 44 5.65 8.83 -3.69
C LEU A 44 5.66 9.07 -5.21
N GLN A 45 4.66 8.59 -5.93
CA GLN A 45 4.54 8.78 -7.39
C GLN A 45 4.47 10.27 -7.75
N PHE A 46 3.68 11.06 -7.01
CA PHE A 46 3.63 12.51 -7.22
C PHE A 46 5.00 13.18 -7.05
N VAL A 47 5.77 12.75 -6.05
CA VAL A 47 7.12 13.26 -5.83
C VAL A 47 8.10 12.79 -6.92
N GLN A 48 7.98 11.54 -7.38
CA GLN A 48 8.77 11.00 -8.49
C GLN A 48 8.51 11.76 -9.80
N ASP A 49 7.26 12.15 -10.06
CA ASP A 49 6.91 12.99 -11.23
C ASP A 49 7.57 14.38 -11.14
N SER A 50 7.68 14.96 -9.96
CA SER A 50 8.40 16.22 -9.75
C SER A 50 9.90 16.07 -9.98
N VAL A 51 10.50 14.99 -9.48
CA VAL A 51 11.92 14.67 -9.76
C VAL A 51 12.15 14.49 -11.26
N ALA A 52 11.27 13.77 -11.96
CA ALA A 52 11.34 13.59 -13.41
C ALA A 52 11.23 14.90 -14.19
N LYS A 53 10.53 15.91 -13.65
CA LYS A 53 10.43 17.28 -14.20
C LYS A 53 11.62 18.18 -13.84
N GLY A 54 12.61 17.66 -13.11
CA GLY A 54 13.83 18.39 -12.76
C GLY A 54 13.77 19.12 -11.41
N ASP A 55 12.76 18.88 -10.57
CA ASP A 55 12.75 19.41 -9.21
C ASP A 55 13.70 18.60 -8.32
N HIS A 56 14.96 19.04 -8.25
CA HIS A 56 15.96 18.38 -7.42
C HIS A 56 15.63 18.41 -5.92
N SER A 57 14.84 19.39 -5.45
CA SER A 57 14.43 19.48 -4.04
C SER A 57 13.47 18.34 -3.65
N ALA A 58 12.76 17.76 -4.62
CA ALA A 58 11.88 16.61 -4.43
C ALA A 58 12.63 15.30 -4.16
N THR A 59 13.94 15.22 -4.44
CA THR A 59 14.75 14.00 -4.23
C THR A 59 14.81 13.59 -2.76
N GLU A 60 14.99 14.55 -1.86
CA GLU A 60 15.04 14.30 -0.42
C GLU A 60 13.69 13.80 0.10
N MET A 61 12.60 14.40 -0.40
CA MET A 61 11.23 13.95 -0.11
C MET A 61 10.98 12.53 -0.63
N GLN A 62 11.47 12.18 -1.82
CA GLN A 62 11.34 10.83 -2.38
C GLN A 62 11.99 9.80 -1.45
N ARG A 63 13.21 10.08 -0.97
CA ARG A 63 13.93 9.18 -0.04
C ARG A 63 13.19 9.05 1.28
N PHE A 64 12.69 10.16 1.83
CA PHE A 64 11.88 10.15 3.04
C PHE A 64 10.61 9.30 2.88
N LEU A 65 9.87 9.45 1.77
CA LEU A 65 8.67 8.67 1.51
C LEU A 65 8.98 7.19 1.32
N LEU A 66 10.07 6.84 0.63
CA LEU A 66 10.52 5.44 0.52
C LEU A 66 10.78 4.81 1.89
N GLN A 67 11.43 5.53 2.80
CA GLN A 67 11.67 5.05 4.18
C GLN A 67 10.37 4.94 4.98
N THR A 68 9.48 5.94 4.87
CA THR A 68 8.20 5.93 5.58
C THR A 68 7.30 4.78 5.12
N ILE A 69 7.26 4.52 3.81
CA ILE A 69 6.55 3.37 3.24
C ILE A 69 7.19 2.06 3.73
N ASP A 70 8.52 1.98 3.80
CA ASP A 70 9.24 0.81 4.30
C ASP A 70 8.80 0.43 5.73
N GLU A 71 8.85 1.40 6.63
CA GLU A 71 8.47 1.24 8.03
C GLU A 71 6.99 0.84 8.17
N ARG A 72 6.12 1.45 7.35
CA ARG A 72 4.70 1.12 7.34
C ARG A 72 4.47 -0.30 6.86
N LEU A 73 5.08 -0.72 5.75
CA LEU A 73 4.93 -2.07 5.21
C LEU A 73 5.40 -3.13 6.21
N LYS A 74 6.53 -2.89 6.91
CA LYS A 74 7.07 -3.83 7.92
C LYS A 74 6.21 -3.96 9.18
N SER A 75 5.56 -2.88 9.59
CA SER A 75 4.78 -2.81 10.83
C SER A 75 3.28 -3.06 10.64
N ALA A 76 2.78 -2.98 9.41
CA ALA A 76 1.36 -3.17 9.12
C ALA A 76 0.88 -4.61 9.44
N PRO A 77 -0.36 -4.76 9.94
CA PRO A 77 -0.94 -6.08 10.15
C PRO A 77 -1.26 -6.74 8.79
N SER A 78 -1.03 -8.05 8.66
CA SER A 78 -1.22 -8.77 7.39
C SER A 78 -2.63 -8.61 6.81
N ALA A 79 -3.64 -8.38 7.65
CA ALA A 79 -5.03 -8.17 7.24
C ALA A 79 -5.23 -7.03 6.22
N ILE A 80 -4.36 -6.01 6.21
CA ILE A 80 -4.50 -4.91 5.23
C ILE A 80 -4.21 -5.36 3.80
N PHE A 81 -3.45 -6.45 3.61
CA PHE A 81 -3.07 -6.96 2.29
C PHE A 81 -4.17 -7.83 1.66
N LYS A 82 -5.29 -8.07 2.37
CA LYS A 82 -6.53 -8.56 1.76
C LYS A 82 -7.12 -7.58 0.76
N ASP A 83 -6.80 -6.29 0.92
CA ASP A 83 -7.05 -5.30 -0.12
C ASP A 83 -5.94 -5.38 -1.18
N PRO A 84 -6.26 -5.79 -2.43
CA PRO A 84 -5.25 -5.95 -3.48
C PRO A 84 -4.50 -4.64 -3.79
N ARG A 85 -5.07 -3.47 -3.48
CA ARG A 85 -4.37 -2.18 -3.67
C ARG A 85 -3.13 -2.08 -2.79
N ASN A 86 -3.14 -2.68 -1.60
CA ASN A 86 -1.98 -2.69 -0.71
C ASN A 86 -0.92 -3.69 -1.16
N VAL A 87 -1.33 -4.80 -1.79
CA VAL A 87 -0.41 -5.75 -2.44
C VAL A 87 0.26 -5.08 -3.64
N ASP A 88 -0.53 -4.47 -4.54
CA ASP A 88 -0.03 -3.69 -5.66
C ASP A 88 0.98 -2.63 -5.18
N ALA A 89 0.65 -1.94 -4.09
CA ALA A 89 1.50 -0.90 -3.55
C ALA A 89 2.85 -1.42 -3.04
N ALA A 90 2.86 -2.56 -2.36
CA ALA A 90 4.09 -3.21 -1.90
C ALA A 90 4.98 -3.69 -3.06
N LEU A 91 4.37 -4.25 -4.10
CA LEU A 91 5.08 -4.69 -5.30
C LEU A 91 5.68 -3.50 -6.06
N ILE A 92 4.90 -2.44 -6.28
CA ILE A 92 5.39 -1.21 -6.93
C ILE A 92 6.49 -0.55 -6.11
N TYR A 93 6.33 -0.47 -4.79
CA TYR A 93 7.37 0.03 -3.89
C TYR A 93 8.69 -0.71 -4.10
N ALA A 94 8.66 -2.05 -4.12
CA ALA A 94 9.84 -2.87 -4.33
C ALA A 94 10.50 -2.59 -5.70
N MET A 95 9.70 -2.45 -6.76
CA MET A 95 10.18 -2.13 -8.12
C MET A 95 10.70 -0.69 -8.28
N SER A 96 10.26 0.23 -7.41
CA SER A 96 10.56 1.67 -7.49
C SER A 96 11.80 2.09 -6.69
N GLY A 97 12.65 1.13 -6.30
CA GLY A 97 13.83 1.38 -5.47
C GLY A 97 13.58 1.26 -3.97
N GLY A 98 12.49 0.61 -3.57
CA GLY A 98 12.24 0.24 -2.18
C GLY A 98 13.23 -0.80 -1.64
N ASN A 99 13.18 -1.04 -0.33
CA ASN A 99 14.04 -1.99 0.36
C ASN A 99 13.67 -3.45 -0.03
N PRO A 100 14.58 -4.23 -0.65
CA PRO A 100 14.27 -5.60 -1.07
C PRO A 100 13.88 -6.53 0.07
N ALA A 101 14.45 -6.34 1.27
CA ALA A 101 14.14 -7.16 2.44
C ALA A 101 12.67 -7.05 2.89
N THR A 102 11.98 -5.99 2.46
CA THR A 102 10.58 -5.73 2.82
C THR A 102 9.66 -6.63 2.03
N LEU A 103 9.92 -6.83 0.75
CA LEU A 103 9.16 -7.80 -0.05
C LEU A 103 9.32 -9.22 0.51
N GLU A 104 10.56 -9.60 0.89
CA GLU A 104 10.83 -10.90 1.53
C GLU A 104 10.01 -11.10 2.80
N LEU A 105 9.98 -10.08 3.67
CA LEU A 105 9.20 -10.11 4.90
C LEU A 105 7.70 -10.26 4.64
N LEU A 106 7.17 -9.50 3.69
CA LEU A 106 5.73 -9.51 3.37
C LEU A 106 5.29 -10.86 2.81
N VAL A 107 6.05 -11.41 1.86
CA VAL A 107 5.77 -12.73 1.27
C VAL A 107 5.89 -13.83 2.32
N ALA A 108 6.88 -13.76 3.22
CA ALA A 108 7.02 -14.74 4.30
C ALA A 108 5.87 -14.70 5.31
N ARG A 109 5.18 -13.55 5.44
CA ARG A 109 4.01 -13.36 6.33
C ARG A 109 2.68 -13.60 5.63
N ASP A 110 2.67 -13.83 4.32
CA ASP A 110 1.46 -13.96 3.52
C ASP A 110 0.89 -15.38 3.56
N VAL A 111 0.22 -15.69 4.67
CA VAL A 111 -0.43 -16.99 4.87
C VAL A 111 -1.70 -17.18 4.03
N ASP A 112 -2.33 -16.07 3.62
CA ASP A 112 -3.59 -16.08 2.88
C ASP A 112 -3.38 -16.09 1.35
N GLY A 113 -2.13 -16.01 0.88
CA GLY A 113 -1.79 -16.05 -0.55
C GLY A 113 -2.24 -14.82 -1.34
N ASN A 114 -2.17 -13.63 -0.74
CA ASN A 114 -2.52 -12.37 -1.40
C ASN A 114 -1.50 -11.95 -2.47
N PHE A 115 -0.24 -12.34 -2.32
CA PHE A 115 0.83 -12.05 -3.29
C PHE A 115 0.94 -13.17 -4.32
N ASP A 116 0.95 -12.82 -5.62
CA ASP A 116 1.31 -13.80 -6.66
C ASP A 116 2.79 -14.21 -6.47
N SER A 117 2.99 -15.48 -6.12
CA SER A 117 4.31 -16.04 -5.80
C SER A 117 5.27 -15.95 -7.00
N ARG A 118 4.77 -16.02 -8.24
CA ARG A 118 5.59 -15.90 -9.45
C ARG A 118 6.15 -14.49 -9.57
N VAL A 119 5.33 -13.47 -9.29
CA VAL A 119 5.75 -12.07 -9.30
C VAL A 119 6.79 -11.85 -8.20
N ALA A 120 6.50 -12.31 -6.98
CA ALA A 120 7.43 -12.19 -5.85
C ALA A 120 8.80 -12.84 -6.14
N ASP A 121 8.82 -14.05 -6.72
CA ASP A 121 10.05 -14.77 -7.04
C ASP A 121 10.90 -14.07 -8.11
N ILE A 122 10.24 -13.51 -9.12
CA ILE A 122 10.89 -12.72 -10.15
C ILE A 122 11.51 -11.46 -9.55
N LEU A 123 10.75 -10.72 -8.73
CA LEU A 123 11.23 -9.50 -8.10
C LEU A 123 12.39 -9.77 -7.14
N ARG A 124 12.33 -10.83 -6.33
CA ARG A 124 13.43 -11.28 -5.47
C ARG A 124 14.71 -11.52 -6.29
N LYS A 125 14.62 -12.23 -7.41
CA LYS A 125 15.78 -12.49 -8.29
C LYS A 125 16.29 -11.20 -8.92
N TYR A 126 15.41 -10.35 -9.45
CA TYR A 126 15.77 -9.05 -10.00
C TYR A 126 16.50 -8.16 -9.00
N LEU A 127 15.92 -7.95 -7.80
CA LEU A 127 16.48 -7.11 -6.74
C LEU A 127 17.79 -7.66 -6.15
N SER A 128 18.01 -8.97 -6.25
CA SER A 128 19.29 -9.61 -5.89
C SER A 128 20.38 -9.55 -6.97
N GLY A 129 20.15 -8.80 -8.07
CA GLY A 129 21.09 -8.67 -9.18
C GLY A 129 21.06 -9.84 -10.17
N LYS A 130 20.12 -10.78 -10.03
CA LYS A 130 19.98 -11.99 -10.87
C LYS A 130 18.88 -11.83 -11.94
N GLY A 131 18.56 -10.59 -12.33
CA GLY A 131 17.46 -10.28 -13.25
C GLY A 131 17.58 -10.95 -14.62
N THR A 132 18.79 -11.13 -15.15
CA THR A 132 19.01 -11.80 -16.44
C THR A 132 18.59 -13.27 -16.44
N LEU A 133 18.64 -13.95 -15.29
CA LEU A 133 18.19 -15.34 -15.14
C LEU A 133 16.67 -15.49 -15.24
N VAL A 134 15.92 -14.39 -15.06
CA VAL A 134 14.46 -14.37 -15.12
C VAL A 134 13.91 -13.56 -16.29
N ALA A 135 14.76 -13.13 -17.23
CA ALA A 135 14.34 -12.30 -18.35
C ALA A 135 13.21 -12.93 -19.18
N GLN A 136 13.28 -14.24 -19.45
CA GLN A 136 12.21 -14.95 -20.17
C GLN A 136 10.92 -15.06 -19.35
N SER A 137 11.03 -15.31 -18.04
CA SER A 137 9.88 -15.38 -17.15
C SER A 137 9.18 -14.03 -17.02
N ILE A 138 9.94 -12.94 -16.92
CA ILE A 138 9.39 -11.57 -16.94
C ILE A 138 8.73 -11.29 -18.28
N ALA A 139 9.38 -11.62 -19.40
CA ALA A 139 8.84 -11.40 -20.74
C ALA A 139 7.48 -12.10 -20.95
N ALA A 140 7.35 -13.35 -20.48
CA ALA A 140 6.10 -14.09 -20.55
C ALA A 140 5.01 -13.53 -19.61
N MET A 141 5.41 -12.93 -18.48
CA MET A 141 4.50 -12.39 -17.48
C MET A 141 3.94 -11.02 -17.85
N VAL A 142 4.71 -10.16 -18.53
CA VAL A 142 4.29 -8.78 -18.87
C VAL A 142 2.91 -8.72 -19.58
N PRO A 143 2.60 -9.56 -20.58
CA PRO A 143 1.28 -9.59 -21.20
C PRO A 143 0.13 -9.88 -20.23
N GLU A 144 0.33 -10.74 -19.24
CA GLU A 144 -0.69 -11.08 -18.23
C GLU A 144 -1.07 -9.87 -17.37
N TYR A 145 -0.11 -8.98 -17.12
CA TYR A 145 -0.28 -7.84 -16.22
C TYR A 145 -0.49 -6.49 -16.92
N ARG A 146 -0.56 -6.46 -18.25
CA ARG A 146 -0.61 -5.21 -19.05
C ARG A 146 -1.74 -4.25 -18.66
N GLY A 147 -2.87 -4.76 -18.16
CA GLY A 147 -4.02 -3.96 -17.70
C GLY A 147 -4.06 -3.70 -16.19
N THR A 148 -3.02 -4.07 -15.45
CA THR A 148 -2.99 -3.99 -13.98
C THR A 148 -2.13 -2.83 -13.50
N ARG A 149 -2.26 -2.45 -12.22
CA ARG A 149 -1.44 -1.40 -11.60
C ARG A 149 0.06 -1.68 -11.61
N ILE A 150 0.46 -2.96 -11.62
CA ILE A 150 1.87 -3.35 -11.61
C ILE A 150 2.45 -3.57 -13.02
N GLY A 151 1.62 -3.54 -14.07
CA GLY A 151 2.00 -3.90 -15.43
C GLY A 151 3.14 -3.05 -16.01
N ALA A 152 3.01 -1.73 -15.93
CA ALA A 152 4.04 -0.80 -16.41
C ALA A 152 5.38 -1.00 -15.67
N TYR A 153 5.35 -1.28 -14.37
CA TYR A 153 6.54 -1.54 -13.56
C TYR A 153 7.21 -2.88 -13.91
N LEU A 154 6.42 -3.93 -14.14
CA LEU A 154 6.94 -5.22 -14.63
C LEU A 154 7.56 -5.07 -16.02
N ALA A 155 6.94 -4.29 -16.90
CA ALA A 155 7.48 -3.99 -18.21
C ALA A 155 8.80 -3.22 -18.11
N LEU A 156 8.89 -2.20 -17.25
CA LEU A 156 10.13 -1.47 -17.01
C LEU A 156 11.28 -2.40 -16.58
N ILE A 157 11.00 -3.31 -15.65
CA ILE A 157 11.97 -4.34 -15.22
C ILE A 157 12.32 -5.26 -16.39
N GLY A 158 11.34 -5.68 -17.19
CA GLY A 158 11.53 -6.47 -18.40
C GLY A 158 12.50 -5.84 -19.39
N GLY A 159 12.35 -4.54 -19.63
CA GLY A 159 13.31 -3.77 -20.44
C GLY A 159 14.71 -3.78 -19.81
N ASN A 160 14.81 -3.48 -18.51
CA ASN A 160 16.09 -3.42 -17.80
C ASN A 160 16.87 -4.74 -17.78
N VAL A 161 16.19 -5.89 -17.70
CA VAL A 161 16.87 -7.20 -17.74
C VAL A 161 17.16 -7.67 -19.17
N THR A 162 16.47 -7.12 -20.16
CA THR A 162 16.62 -7.48 -21.58
C THR A 162 17.72 -6.67 -22.25
N ILE A 163 17.90 -5.40 -21.85
CA ILE A 163 18.84 -4.46 -22.48
C ILE A 163 20.27 -5.00 -22.66
N PRO A 164 20.88 -5.77 -21.74
CA PRO A 164 22.27 -6.21 -21.91
C PRO A 164 22.43 -7.26 -23.02
N ARG A 165 21.34 -7.97 -23.36
CA ARG A 165 21.34 -9.06 -24.35
C ARG A 165 20.77 -8.62 -25.69
N ASP A 166 19.66 -7.90 -25.65
CA ASP A 166 18.91 -7.49 -26.83
C ASP A 166 18.31 -6.09 -26.63
N PRO A 167 19.07 -5.03 -26.95
CA PRO A 167 18.60 -3.65 -26.80
C PRO A 167 17.36 -3.34 -27.63
N LEU A 168 17.18 -3.97 -28.79
CA LEU A 168 16.01 -3.73 -29.66
C LEU A 168 14.75 -4.34 -29.06
N ALA A 169 14.83 -5.57 -28.54
CA ALA A 169 13.70 -6.19 -27.84
C ALA A 169 13.33 -5.43 -26.55
N ALA A 170 14.30 -4.82 -25.87
CA ALA A 170 14.04 -4.00 -24.68
C ALA A 170 13.13 -2.80 -24.96
N LEU A 171 13.18 -2.21 -26.17
CA LEU A 171 12.32 -1.09 -26.55
C LEU A 171 10.83 -1.42 -26.44
N GLY A 172 10.42 -2.62 -26.86
CA GLY A 172 9.03 -3.05 -26.76
C GLY A 172 8.51 -3.11 -25.32
N PHE A 173 9.38 -3.40 -24.34
CA PHE A 173 9.03 -3.32 -22.93
C PHE A 173 8.92 -1.89 -22.43
N TYR A 174 9.84 -1.00 -22.83
CA TYR A 174 9.78 0.40 -22.46
C TYR A 174 8.56 1.13 -23.05
N ASP A 175 8.11 0.72 -24.25
CA ASP A 175 6.88 1.22 -24.84
C ASP A 175 5.63 0.83 -24.03
N ILE A 176 5.66 -0.32 -23.35
CA ILE A 176 4.59 -0.75 -22.44
C ILE A 176 4.67 0.00 -21.09
N ALA A 177 5.88 0.38 -20.67
CA ALA A 177 6.11 1.04 -19.39
C ALA A 177 5.77 2.54 -19.38
N ARG A 178 5.59 3.14 -20.57
CA ARG A 178 5.16 4.53 -20.76
C ARG A 178 3.67 4.71 -20.48
#